data_AF-A0A6L2L9W0-F1
#
_entry.id   AF-A0A6L2L9W0-F1
#
_cell.length_a   1.000
_cell.length_b   1.000
_cell.length_c   1.000
_cell.angle_alpha   90.00
_cell.angle_beta   90.00
_cell.angle_gamma   90.00
#
_symmetry.space_group_name_H-M   'P 1'
#
loop_
_entity.id
_entity.type
_entity.pdbx_description
1 polymer ?
#
loop_
_entity_poly.entity_id
_entity_poly.type
_entity_poly.pdbx_seq_one_letter_code
_entity_poly.pdbx_strand_id
1 'polypeptide(L)'
;MASNPENVRLSVFAKLQEALDEEDIMANQILTMMHRYAERFTNRRVEINNLMVLQDYPLVDYGKYALGCMTRADMKKCVHLKSVRDELLRSMEEKRQLMANYIDM
;
A
#
# COMPACT_ATOMS: atom_id res chain seq x y z
N MET A 1 15.15 3.06 42.14
CA MET A 1 13.81 2.73 41.62
C MET A 1 13.97 1.56 40.67
N ALA A 2 13.97 0.32 41.18
CA ALA A 2 14.05 -0.85 40.33
C ALA A 2 12.77 -0.89 39.49
N SER A 3 12.89 -0.87 38.16
CA SER A 3 11.75 -1.00 37.26
C SER A 3 11.12 -2.38 37.50
N ASN A 4 9.93 -2.43 38.11
CA ASN A 4 9.15 -3.65 38.23
C ASN A 4 9.02 -4.26 36.81
N PRO A 5 9.47 -5.52 36.58
CA PRO A 5 9.37 -6.19 35.29
C PRO A 5 7.96 -6.12 34.68
N GLU A 6 6.94 -6.13 35.53
CA GLU A 6 5.53 -6.01 35.14
C GLU A 6 5.18 -4.63 34.54
N ASN A 7 5.72 -3.54 35.10
CA ASN A 7 5.54 -2.19 34.56
C ASN A 7 6.22 -2.02 33.20
N VAL A 8 7.39 -2.65 33.02
CA VAL A 8 8.09 -2.65 31.72
C VAL A 8 7.27 -3.43 30.70
N ARG A 9 6.72 -4.59 31.06
CA ARG A 9 5.87 -5.42 30.21
C ARG A 9 4.63 -4.63 29.76
N LEU A 10 3.88 -4.02 30.68
CA LEU A 10 2.70 -3.21 30.34
C LEU A 10 3.04 -2.04 29.41
N SER A 11 4.18 -1.38 29.63
CA SER A 11 4.63 -0.29 28.75
C SER A 11 4.96 -0.77 27.34
N VAL A 12 5.61 -1.93 27.19
CA VAL A 12 5.91 -2.52 25.88
C VAL A 12 4.62 -2.91 25.16
N PHE A 13 3.67 -3.54 25.86
CA PHE A 13 2.37 -3.90 25.29
C PHE A 13 1.58 -2.68 24.80
N ALA A 14 1.55 -1.60 25.59
CA ALA A 14 0.87 -0.36 25.20
C ALA A 14 1.48 0.23 23.91
N LYS A 15 2.80 0.26 23.80
CA LYS A 15 3.50 0.75 22.59
C LYS A 15 3.29 -0.14 21.39
N LEU A 16 3.24 -1.46 21.57
CA LEU A 16 2.94 -2.39 20.48
C LEU A 16 1.52 -2.22 19.98
N GLN A 17 0.56 -1.99 20.88
CA GLN A 17 -0.83 -1.70 20.50
C GLN A 17 -0.95 -0.38 19.74
N GLU A 18 -0.31 0.68 20.23
CA GLU A 18 -0.27 1.98 19.54
C GLU A 18 0.32 1.85 18.13
N ALA A 19 1.44 1.13 17.99
CA ALA A 19 2.04 0.86 16.68
C ALA A 19 1.11 0.06 15.77
N LEU A 20 0.38 -0.94 16.29
CA LEU A 20 -0.60 -1.70 15.51
C LEU A 20 -1.74 -0.83 14.99
N ASP A 21 -2.24 0.09 15.81
CA ASP A 21 -3.32 1.00 15.44
C ASP A 21 -2.86 1.97 14.33
N GLU A 22 -1.63 2.51 14.44
CA GLU A 22 -1.03 3.35 13.40
C GLU A 22 -0.79 2.58 12.08
N GLU A 23 -0.28 1.36 12.17
CA GLU A 23 -0.01 0.51 11.00
C GLU A 23 -1.31 0.10 10.30
N ASP A 24 -2.42 -0.13 11.02
CA ASP A 24 -3.72 -0.41 10.41
C ASP A 24 -4.24 0.79 9.59
N ILE A 25 -4.13 2.00 10.14
CA ILE A 25 -4.46 3.24 9.41
C ILE A 25 -3.62 3.34 8.13
N MET A 26 -2.32 3.08 8.23
CA MET A 26 -1.40 3.15 7.09
C MET A 26 -1.74 2.08 6.03
N ALA A 27 -2.05 0.85 6.44
CA ALA A 27 -2.45 -0.22 5.54
C ALA A 27 -3.72 0.14 4.75
N ASN A 28 -4.70 0.77 5.40
CA ASN A 28 -5.93 1.25 4.79
C ASN A 28 -5.69 2.42 3.82
N GLN A 29 -4.77 3.33 4.15
CA GLN A 29 -4.37 4.41 3.25
C GLN A 29 -3.68 3.87 1.99
N ILE A 30 -2.77 2.90 2.14
CA ILE A 30 -2.10 2.26 1.00
C ILE A 30 -3.13 1.54 0.12
N LEU A 31 -4.07 0.80 0.71
CA LEU A 31 -5.14 0.13 -0.03
C LEU A 31 -5.99 1.13 -0.82
N THR A 32 -6.36 2.25 -0.21
CA THR A 32 -7.10 3.34 -0.89
C THR A 32 -6.32 3.90 -2.08
N MET A 33 -5.01 4.12 -1.93
CA MET A 33 -4.16 4.57 -3.04
C MET A 33 -4.09 3.53 -4.17
N MET A 34 -3.98 2.24 -3.84
CA MET A 34 -3.99 1.16 -4.83
C MET A 34 -5.31 1.12 -5.60
N HIS A 35 -6.46 1.30 -4.93
CA HIS A 35 -7.76 1.40 -5.60
C HIS A 35 -7.83 2.58 -6.58
N ARG A 36 -7.30 3.75 -6.20
CA ARG A 36 -7.22 4.91 -7.11
C ARG A 36 -6.37 4.62 -8.35
N TYR A 37 -5.27 3.87 -8.21
CA TYR A 37 -4.50 3.44 -9.39
C TYR A 37 -5.27 2.45 -10.26
N ALA A 38 -6.00 1.51 -9.67
CA ALA A 38 -6.85 0.58 -10.42
C ALA A 38 -7.94 1.30 -11.24
N GLU A 39 -8.57 2.32 -10.66
CA GLU A 39 -9.52 3.18 -11.37
C GLU A 39 -8.85 3.91 -12.53
N ARG A 40 -7.69 4.54 -12.31
CA ARG A 40 -6.91 5.20 -13.37
C ARG A 40 -6.53 4.26 -14.50
N PHE A 41 -6.14 3.02 -14.21
CA PHE A 41 -5.84 2.02 -15.23
C PHE A 41 -7.07 1.66 -16.05
N THR A 42 -8.23 1.53 -15.40
CA THR A 42 -9.50 1.24 -16.07
C THR A 42 -9.87 2.37 -17.03
N ASN A 43 -9.79 3.62 -16.58
CA ASN A 43 -10.11 4.79 -17.38
C ASN A 43 -9.14 4.95 -18.56
N ARG A 44 -7.83 4.84 -18.32
CA ARG A 44 -6.81 4.93 -19.40
C ARG A 44 -6.93 3.82 -20.42
N ARG A 45 -7.35 2.61 -20.02
CA ARG A 45 -7.59 1.53 -20.98
C ARG A 45 -8.66 1.91 -21.99
N VAL A 46 -9.73 2.57 -21.56
CA VAL A 46 -10.78 3.08 -22.45
C VAL A 46 -10.21 4.16 -23.38
N GLU A 47 -9.44 5.10 -22.85
CA GLU A 47 -8.79 6.15 -23.67
C GLU A 47 -7.83 5.58 -24.72
N ILE A 48 -7.00 4.61 -24.35
CA ILE A 48 -6.09 3.93 -25.28
C ILE A 48 -6.88 3.23 -26.38
N ASN A 49 -7.95 2.51 -26.04
CA ASN A 49 -8.81 1.85 -27.03
C ASN A 49 -9.42 2.86 -28.00
N ASN A 50 -9.88 4.01 -27.51
CA ASN A 50 -10.41 5.08 -28.34
C ASN A 50 -9.35 5.66 -29.28
N LEU A 51 -8.09 5.78 -28.85
CA LEU A 51 -6.98 6.23 -29.70
C LEU A 51 -6.55 5.18 -30.72
N MET A 52 -6.71 3.88 -30.43
CA MET A 52 -6.36 2.81 -31.38
C MET A 52 -7.30 2.74 -32.59
N VAL A 53 -8.53 3.24 -32.47
CA VAL A 53 -9.52 3.23 -33.57
C VAL A 53 -9.43 4.47 -34.48
N LEU A 54 -8.61 5.47 -34.11
CA LEU A 54 -8.40 6.66 -34.92
C LEU A 54 -7.32 6.41 -35.97
N GLN A 55 -7.44 7.08 -37.12
CA GLN A 55 -6.41 7.04 -38.16
C GLN A 55 -5.08 7.60 -37.66
N ASP A 56 -3.99 7.09 -38.24
CA ASP A 56 -2.63 7.47 -37.87
C ASP A 56 -2.39 8.96 -38.17
N TYR A 57 -2.35 9.72 -37.09
CA TYR A 57 -2.03 11.13 -37.07
C TYR A 57 -0.97 11.36 -35.99
N PRO A 58 0.05 12.21 -36.21
CA PRO A 58 1.14 12.39 -35.24
C PRO A 58 0.68 12.70 -33.81
N LEU A 59 -0.44 13.42 -33.66
CA LEU A 59 -1.04 13.70 -32.34
C LEU A 59 -1.62 12.43 -31.68
N VAL A 60 -2.22 11.53 -32.45
CA VAL A 60 -2.78 10.26 -31.96
C VAL A 60 -1.65 9.37 -31.45
N ASP A 61 -0.54 9.28 -32.18
CA ASP A 61 0.62 8.49 -31.76
C ASP A 61 1.31 9.05 -30.52
N TYR A 62 1.43 10.37 -30.43
CA TYR A 62 1.90 11.01 -29.21
C TYR A 62 0.97 10.73 -28.02
N GLY A 63 -0.36 10.75 -28.24
CA GLY A 63 -1.35 10.39 -27.22
C GLY A 63 -1.18 8.95 -26.72
N LYS A 64 -1.04 7.98 -27.64
CA LYS A 64 -0.75 6.57 -27.31
C LYS A 64 0.53 6.46 -26.47
N TYR A 65 1.60 7.13 -26.89
CA TYR A 65 2.87 7.16 -26.17
C TYR A 65 2.73 7.74 -24.75
N ALA A 66 2.12 8.91 -24.60
CA ALA A 66 1.95 9.58 -23.33
C ALA A 66 1.15 8.73 -22.32
N LEU A 67 0.01 8.16 -22.75
CA LEU A 67 -0.79 7.26 -21.92
C LEU A 67 -0.03 5.99 -21.53
N GLY A 68 0.78 5.45 -22.45
CA GLY A 68 1.67 4.32 -22.18
C GLY A 68 2.70 4.63 -21.10
N CYS A 69 3.37 5.79 -21.19
CA CYS A 69 4.33 6.25 -20.19
C CYS A 69 3.69 6.45 -18.81
N MET A 70 2.53 7.13 -18.76
CA MET A 70 1.79 7.36 -17.52
C MET A 70 1.35 6.05 -16.86
N THR A 71 0.83 5.11 -17.66
CA THR A 71 0.42 3.77 -17.18
C THR A 71 1.59 3.00 -16.60
N ARG A 72 2.75 3.00 -17.29
CA ARG A 72 3.96 2.32 -16.80
C ARG A 72 4.47 2.94 -15.49
N ALA A 73 4.45 4.27 -15.38
CA ALA A 73 4.87 4.97 -14.16
C ALA A 73 3.96 4.63 -12.98
N ASP A 74 2.65 4.65 -13.18
CA ASP A 74 1.68 4.31 -12.14
C ASP A 74 1.74 2.82 -11.77
N MET A 75 2.04 1.92 -12.72
CA MET A 75 2.22 0.50 -12.44
C MET A 75 3.41 0.25 -11.51
N LYS A 76 4.54 0.93 -11.74
CA LYS A 76 5.70 0.86 -10.84
C LYS A 76 5.36 1.32 -9.43
N LYS A 77 4.60 2.42 -9.29
CA LYS A 77 4.12 2.91 -7.99
C LYS A 77 3.20 1.91 -7.31
N CYS A 78 2.27 1.29 -8.05
CA CYS A 78 1.36 0.29 -7.51
C CYS A 78 2.10 -0.97 -7.02
N VAL A 79 3.10 -1.44 -7.78
CA VAL A 79 3.96 -2.57 -7.35
C VAL A 79 4.71 -2.24 -6.07
N HIS A 80 5.28 -1.03 -5.97
CA HIS A 80 5.96 -0.59 -4.75
C HIS A 80 5.00 -0.51 -3.55
N LEU A 81 3.84 0.12 -3.73
CA LEU A 81 2.81 0.20 -2.68
C LEU A 81 2.35 -1.18 -2.22
N LYS A 82 2.18 -2.13 -3.13
CA LYS A 82 1.87 -3.52 -2.78
C LYS A 82 2.96 -4.11 -1.89
N SER A 83 4.23 -3.98 -2.30
CA SER A 83 5.36 -4.50 -1.52
C SER A 83 5.42 -3.87 -0.11
N VAL A 84 5.21 -2.56 0.00
CA VAL A 84 5.18 -1.87 1.30
C VAL A 84 4.02 -2.37 2.16
N ARG A 85 2.84 -2.55 1.57
CA ARG A 85 1.67 -3.09 2.28
C ARG A 85 1.90 -4.53 2.76
N ASP A 86 2.49 -5.38 1.93
CA ASP A 86 2.75 -6.77 2.27
C ASP A 86 3.75 -6.87 3.44
N GLU A 87 4.77 -6.00 3.48
CA GLU A 87 5.73 -5.91 4.60
C GLU A 87 5.06 -5.38 5.87
N LEU A 88 4.24 -4.33 5.74
CA LEU A 88 3.49 -3.74 6.85
C LEU A 88 2.57 -4.78 7.51
N LEU A 89 1.81 -5.53 6.71
CA LEU A 89 0.93 -6.59 7.22
C LEU A 89 1.71 -7.72 7.90
N ARG A 90 2.90 -8.06 7.39
CA ARG A 90 3.78 -9.04 8.06
C ARG A 90 4.23 -8.53 9.42
N SER A 91 4.68 -7.28 9.50
CA SER A 91 5.12 -6.68 10.75
C SER A 91 3.99 -6.59 11.79
N MET A 92 2.77 -6.26 11.35
CA MET A 92 1.60 -6.27 12.24
C MET A 92 1.33 -7.67 12.81
N GLU A 93 1.43 -8.71 11.98
CA GLU A 93 1.23 -10.09 12.42
C GLU A 93 2.31 -10.54 13.42
N GLU A 94 3.57 -10.19 13.17
CA GLU A 94 4.68 -10.46 14.10
C GLU A 94 4.45 -9.79 15.47
N LYS A 95 3.97 -8.53 15.49
CA LYS A 95 3.63 -7.84 16.75
C LYS A 95 2.47 -8.52 17.48
N ARG A 96 1.43 -8.96 16.77
CA ARG A 96 0.30 -9.69 17.36
C ARG A 96 0.75 -11.01 17.98
N GLN A 97 1.59 -11.76 17.27
CA GLN A 97 2.15 -13.02 17.77
C GLN A 97 3.04 -12.79 18.99
N LEU A 98 3.85 -11.74 18.98
CA LEU A 98 4.65 -11.36 20.14
C LEU A 98 3.74 -11.09 21.35
N MET A 99 2.70 -10.27 21.19
CA MET A 99 1.76 -9.99 22.28
C MET A 99 1.04 -11.25 22.79
N ALA A 100 0.60 -12.13 21.89
CA ALA A 100 -0.07 -13.39 22.25
C ALA A 100 0.85 -14.33 23.05
N ASN A 101 2.06 -14.58 22.54
CA ASN A 101 3.04 -15.46 23.19
C ASN A 101 3.42 -14.99 24.60
N TYR A 102 3.44 -13.68 24.83
CA TYR A 102 3.68 -13.15 26.16
C TYR A 102 2.45 -13.30 27.05
N ILE A 103 1.22 -13.06 26.57
CA ILE A 103 -0.01 -13.24 27.39
C ILE A 103 -0.14 -14.67 27.91
N ASP A 104 0.24 -15.66 27.11
CA ASP A 104 0.18 -17.08 27.45
C ASP A 104 1.31 -17.56 28.40
N MET A 105 2.26 -16.67 28.76
CA MET A 105 3.34 -16.84 29.75
C MET A 105 3.02 -16.16 31.09
#